data_AF-A0AAN6IUD5-F1
#
_entry.id   AF-A0AAN6IUD5-F1
#
_cell.length_a   1.000
_cell.length_b   1.000
_cell.length_c   1.000
_cell.angle_alpha   90.00
_cell.angle_beta   90.00
_cell.angle_gamma   90.00
#
_symmetry.space_group_name_H-M   'P 1'
#
loop_
_entity.id
_entity.type
_entity.pdbx_description
1 polymer ?
#
loop_
_entity_poly.entity_id
_entity_poly.type
_entity_poly.pdbx_seq_one_letter_code
_entity_poly.pdbx_strand_id
1 'polypeptide(L)'
;MMQQMANTLTQIQHHKDLTAGILAIIREGDTDSTGRLMELIRNTQDLTELDAFVRDEVKADPAVERAFHTMDWQPTQLGSDGWSQALEDPSRDEPESARTRNQKRPADTRTDDRIT
;
A
#
# COMPACT_ATOMS: atom_id res chain seq x y z
N MET A 1 11.02 11.33 32.12
CA MET A 1 9.79 10.63 31.71
C MET A 1 8.87 11.52 30.86
N MET A 2 8.36 12.66 31.36
CA MET A 2 7.46 13.53 30.55
C MET A 2 8.06 13.98 29.19
N GLN A 3 9.35 14.33 29.16
CA GLN A 3 10.00 14.78 27.91
C GLN A 3 10.19 13.67 26.86
N GLN A 4 10.39 12.42 27.31
CA GLN A 4 10.47 11.27 26.40
C GLN A 4 9.10 10.94 25.82
N MET A 5 8.04 10.98 26.63
CA MET A 5 6.66 10.82 26.14
C MET A 5 6.29 11.88 25.11
N ALA A 6 6.63 13.15 25.35
CA ALA A 6 6.37 14.22 24.40
C ALA A 6 7.07 13.98 23.05
N ASN A 7 8.34 13.59 23.06
CA ASN A 7 9.07 13.27 21.82
C ASN A 7 8.46 12.08 21.07
N THR A 8 8.06 11.03 21.79
CA THR A 8 7.40 9.87 21.18
C THR A 8 6.06 10.24 20.55
N LEU A 9 5.25 11.06 21.22
CA LEU A 9 3.98 11.52 20.66
C LEU A 9 4.18 12.35 19.38
N THR A 10 5.19 13.22 19.35
CA THR A 10 5.54 13.99 18.15
C THR A 10 5.96 13.07 16.99
N GLN A 11 6.76 12.04 17.25
CA GLN A 11 7.15 11.07 16.22
C GLN A 11 5.95 10.28 15.69
N ILE A 12 5.05 9.84 16.58
CA ILE A 12 3.82 9.15 16.19
C ILE A 12 2.95 10.05 15.30
N GLN A 13 2.77 11.31 15.69
CA GLN A 13 2.00 12.26 14.89
C GLN A 13 2.64 12.46 13.51
N HIS A 14 3.96 12.66 13.47
CA HIS A 14 4.69 12.81 12.24
C HIS A 14 4.54 11.58 11.30
N HIS A 15 4.62 10.37 11.83
CA HIS A 15 4.42 9.16 11.03
C HIS A 15 2.98 9.01 10.52
N LYS A 16 1.98 9.41 11.32
CA LYS A 16 0.58 9.45 10.88
C LYS A 16 0.41 10.43 9.73
N ASP A 17 0.96 11.64 9.85
CA ASP A 17 0.86 12.67 8.81
C ASP A 17 1.53 12.20 7.52
N LEU A 18 2.73 11.63 7.60
CA LEU A 18 3.42 11.08 6.43
C LEU A 18 2.61 9.98 5.76
N THR A 19 2.10 9.02 6.54
CA THR A 19 1.30 7.90 6.01
C THR A 19 0.01 8.40 5.38
N ALA A 20 -0.64 9.39 6.01
CA ALA A 20 -1.85 9.98 5.48
C ALA A 20 -1.58 10.67 4.14
N GLY A 21 -0.50 11.42 4.03
CA GLY A 21 -0.14 12.11 2.81
C GLY A 21 0.19 11.14 1.67
N ILE A 22 0.94 10.07 1.94
CA ILE A 22 1.21 8.99 0.96
C ILE A 22 -0.11 8.39 0.43
N LEU A 23 -1.02 8.02 1.34
CA LEU A 23 -2.30 7.43 0.95
C LEU A 23 -3.19 8.43 0.19
N ALA A 24 -3.12 9.71 0.52
CA ALA A 24 -3.90 10.76 -0.14
C ALA A 24 -3.44 10.94 -1.59
N ILE A 25 -2.12 10.97 -1.81
CA ILE A 25 -1.51 11.08 -3.13
C ILE A 25 -1.83 9.84 -3.98
N ILE A 26 -1.75 8.64 -3.42
CA ILE A 26 -2.12 7.40 -4.16
C ILE A 26 -3.59 7.41 -4.57
N ARG A 27 -4.47 7.96 -3.72
CA ARG A 27 -5.91 7.91 -3.92
C ARG A 27 -6.42 8.95 -4.92
N GLU A 28 -5.98 10.20 -4.76
CA GLU A 28 -6.53 11.34 -5.50
C GLU A 28 -5.48 12.09 -6.33
N GLY A 29 -4.18 11.80 -6.15
CA GLY A 29 -3.12 12.44 -6.90
C GLY A 29 -3.14 12.02 -8.37
N ASP A 30 -2.60 12.88 -9.23
CA ASP A 30 -2.50 12.59 -10.64
C ASP A 30 -1.46 11.47 -10.93
N THR A 31 -1.37 11.07 -12.21
CA THR A 31 -0.47 9.99 -12.63
C THR A 31 1.00 10.36 -12.42
N ASP A 32 1.35 11.64 -12.57
CA ASP A 32 2.72 12.12 -12.45
C ASP A 32 3.14 12.17 -10.98
N SER A 33 2.30 12.71 -10.10
CA SER A 33 2.51 12.77 -8.65
C SER A 33 2.56 11.39 -8.03
N THR A 34 1.66 10.48 -8.43
CA THR A 34 1.72 9.08 -7.99
C THR A 34 2.97 8.39 -8.53
N GLY A 35 3.37 8.66 -9.77
CA GLY A 35 4.60 8.13 -10.38
C GLY A 35 5.85 8.55 -9.61
N ARG A 36 5.98 9.86 -9.32
CA ARG A 36 7.10 10.42 -8.54
C ARG A 36 7.12 9.90 -7.11
N LEU A 37 5.97 9.78 -6.46
CA LEU A 37 5.87 9.17 -5.14
C LEU A 37 6.44 7.75 -5.14
N MET A 38 6.05 6.93 -6.13
CA MET A 38 6.51 5.55 -6.23
C MET A 38 8.00 5.45 -6.57
N GLU A 39 8.53 6.38 -7.37
CA GLU A 39 9.97 6.49 -7.62
C GLU A 39 10.75 6.86 -6.35
N LEU A 40 10.26 7.85 -5.60
CA LEU A 40 10.83 8.21 -4.31
C LEU A 40 10.82 7.00 -3.38
N ILE A 41 9.67 6.36 -3.15
CA ILE A 41 9.60 5.18 -2.26
C ILE A 41 10.60 4.08 -2.66
N ARG A 42 10.78 3.82 -3.96
CA ARG A 42 11.72 2.78 -4.44
C ARG A 42 13.19 3.16 -4.25
N ASN A 43 13.51 4.45 -4.37
CA ASN A 43 14.90 4.93 -4.38
C ASN A 43 15.33 5.56 -3.06
N THR A 44 14.39 5.78 -2.14
CA THR A 44 14.62 6.53 -0.90
C THR A 44 15.54 5.76 0.02
N GLN A 45 16.66 6.40 0.37
CA GLN A 45 17.48 6.05 1.54
C GLN A 45 17.19 6.97 2.72
N ASP A 46 16.54 8.12 2.48
CA ASP A 46 16.23 9.16 3.48
C ASP A 46 14.75 9.57 3.43
N LEU A 47 14.04 9.32 4.53
CA LEU A 47 12.62 9.67 4.69
C LEU A 47 12.36 11.18 4.65
N THR A 48 13.38 12.02 4.79
CA THR A 48 13.25 13.49 4.75
C THR A 48 12.80 13.97 3.38
N GLU A 49 13.34 13.40 2.30
CA GLU A 49 12.94 13.77 0.93
C GLU A 49 11.50 13.35 0.63
N LEU A 50 11.14 12.14 1.09
CA LEU A 50 9.77 11.64 0.99
C LEU A 50 8.78 12.53 1.76
N ASP A 51 9.13 12.93 2.99
CA ASP A 51 8.29 13.82 3.79
C ASP A 51 8.12 15.20 3.16
N ALA A 52 9.19 15.78 2.62
CA ALA A 52 9.13 17.05 1.91
C ALA A 52 8.20 16.97 0.69
N PHE A 53 8.39 15.95 -0.15
CA PHE A 53 7.55 15.71 -1.32
C PHE A 53 6.08 15.56 -0.94
N VAL A 54 5.78 14.71 0.04
CA VAL A 54 4.40 14.45 0.47
C VAL A 54 3.74 15.72 0.99
N ARG A 55 4.44 16.53 1.79
CA ARG A 55 3.90 17.80 2.31
C ARG A 55 3.65 18.83 1.22
N ASP A 56 4.54 18.91 0.23
CA ASP A 56 4.40 19.85 -0.87
C ASP A 56 3.23 19.46 -1.77
N GLU A 57 3.09 18.16 -2.06
CA GLU A 57 1.97 17.64 -2.86
C GLU A 57 0.62 17.85 -2.18
N VAL A 58 0.52 17.58 -0.87
CA VAL A 58 -0.70 17.83 -0.07
C VAL A 58 -1.11 19.31 -0.10
N LYS A 59 -0.16 20.25 -0.20
CA LYS A 59 -0.47 21.69 -0.30
C LYS A 59 -0.76 22.14 -1.73
N ALA A 60 -0.21 21.45 -2.72
CA ALA A 60 -0.31 21.84 -4.12
C ALA A 60 -1.63 21.39 -4.75
N ASP A 61 -2.15 20.21 -4.37
CA ASP A 61 -3.38 19.64 -4.92
C ASP A 61 -4.53 19.64 -3.88
N PRO A 62 -5.60 20.44 -4.10
CA PRO A 62 -6.76 20.46 -3.21
C PRO A 62 -7.51 19.12 -3.08
N ALA A 63 -7.44 18.25 -4.09
CA ALA A 63 -8.04 16.92 -4.00
C ALA A 63 -7.26 16.03 -3.02
N VAL A 64 -5.93 16.06 -3.12
CA VAL A 64 -5.03 15.39 -2.19
C VAL A 64 -5.16 15.98 -0.78
N GLU A 65 -5.23 17.31 -0.64
CA GLU A 65 -5.43 18.00 0.64
C GLU A 65 -6.72 17.52 1.34
N ARG A 66 -7.83 17.44 0.61
CA ARG A 66 -9.09 16.93 1.15
C ARG A 66 -8.96 15.46 1.56
N ALA A 67 -8.36 14.63 0.71
CA ALA A 67 -8.15 13.21 1.04
C ALA A 67 -7.30 13.04 2.31
N PHE A 68 -6.23 13.82 2.44
CA PHE A 68 -5.37 13.86 3.62
C PHE A 68 -6.17 14.18 4.89
N HIS A 69 -7.02 15.22 4.87
CA HIS A 69 -7.82 15.61 6.03
C HIS A 69 -9.00 14.68 6.35
N THR A 70 -9.46 13.89 5.38
CA THR A 70 -10.54 12.90 5.62
C THR A 70 -10.09 11.62 6.30
N MET A 71 -8.77 11.44 6.52
CA MET A 71 -8.26 10.23 7.16
C MET A 71 -8.55 10.23 8.65
N ASP A 72 -9.52 9.40 9.03
CA ASP A 72 -9.82 9.14 10.43
C ASP A 72 -8.87 8.08 10.98
N TRP A 73 -7.86 8.53 11.72
CA TRP A 73 -6.97 7.68 12.49
C TRP A 73 -7.68 7.17 13.74
N GLN A 74 -8.75 6.40 13.57
CA GLN A 74 -9.38 5.74 14.70
C GLN A 74 -8.32 4.89 15.39
N PRO A 75 -8.25 4.92 16.74
CA PRO A 75 -7.47 3.93 17.44
C PRO A 75 -8.10 2.59 17.09
N THR A 76 -7.47 1.83 16.19
CA THR A 76 -7.84 0.45 15.94
C THR A 76 -7.87 -0.18 17.31
N GLN A 77 -9.06 -0.49 17.82
CA GLN A 77 -9.20 -1.36 18.96
C GLN A 77 -8.69 -2.71 18.44
N LEU A 78 -7.38 -2.92 18.58
CA LEU A 78 -6.80 -4.25 18.68
C LEU A 78 -7.31 -4.80 20.00
N GLY A 79 -8.61 -5.05 20.08
CA GLY A 79 -9.20 -5.89 21.09
C GLY A 79 -8.49 -7.24 21.00
N SER A 80 -8.35 -7.90 22.14
CA SER A 80 -7.90 -9.29 22.28
C SER A 80 -8.52 -10.27 21.27
N ASP A 81 -9.61 -9.87 20.61
CA ASP A 81 -10.46 -10.72 19.79
C ASP A 81 -10.14 -10.60 18.28
N GLY A 82 -9.36 -9.58 17.87
CA GLY A 82 -9.03 -9.34 16.45
C GLY A 82 -8.12 -10.41 15.84
N TRP A 83 -7.31 -11.08 16.66
CA TRP A 83 -6.49 -12.20 16.21
C TRP A 83 -7.26 -13.53 16.16
N SER A 84 -8.29 -13.70 17.00
CA SER A 84 -9.11 -14.92 17.04
C SER A 84 -9.91 -15.08 15.75
N GLN A 85 -10.50 -13.99 15.23
CA GLN A 85 -11.32 -14.06 14.03
C GLN A 85 -10.51 -14.23 12.73
N ALA A 86 -9.23 -13.83 12.71
CA ALA A 86 -8.34 -14.02 11.56
C ALA A 86 -7.73 -15.44 11.49
N LEU A 87 -7.76 -16.20 12.59
CA LEU A 87 -7.19 -17.54 12.70
C LEU A 87 -8.26 -18.65 12.74
N GLU A 88 -9.55 -18.32 12.83
CA GLU A 88 -10.64 -19.30 12.97
C GLU A 88 -11.37 -19.71 11.69
N ASP A 89 -11.05 -19.18 10.50
CA ASP A 89 -11.68 -19.66 9.25
C ASP A 89 -10.71 -20.13 8.16
N PRO A 90 -10.19 -21.36 8.27
CA PRO A 90 -9.62 -22.09 7.14
C PRO A 90 -10.68 -22.79 6.26
N SER A 91 -11.98 -22.52 6.44
CA SER A 91 -13.09 -23.25 5.81
C SER A 91 -13.97 -22.40 4.88
N ARG A 92 -13.58 -21.16 4.55
CA ARG A 92 -14.29 -20.39 3.54
C ARG A 92 -13.98 -20.94 2.15
N ASP A 93 -14.89 -21.82 1.71
CA ASP A 93 -14.94 -22.51 0.44
C ASP A 93 -14.30 -21.71 -0.71
N GLU A 94 -13.27 -22.30 -1.33
CA GLU A 94 -12.84 -21.92 -2.68
C GLU A 94 -14.09 -21.91 -3.58
N PRO A 95 -14.40 -20.82 -4.31
CA PRO A 95 -15.40 -20.93 -5.37
C PRO A 95 -14.89 -21.93 -6.41
N GLU A 96 -15.61 -23.05 -6.54
CA GLU A 96 -15.37 -24.17 -7.47
C GLU A 96 -15.38 -23.77 -8.96
N SER A 97 -15.43 -22.47 -9.27
CA SER A 97 -15.34 -21.92 -10.63
C SER A 97 -13.90 -21.69 -11.11
N ALA A 98 -12.89 -21.82 -10.24
CA ALA A 98 -11.49 -21.62 -10.62
C ALA A 98 -10.79 -22.89 -11.15
N ARG A 99 -11.42 -24.08 -11.07
CA ARG A 99 -10.76 -25.36 -11.43
C ARG A 99 -10.78 -25.75 -12.90
N THR A 100 -11.37 -24.96 -13.79
CA THR A 100 -11.38 -25.28 -15.23
C THR A 100 -10.95 -24.10 -16.11
N ARG A 101 -9.73 -23.60 -15.91
CA ARG A 101 -9.02 -22.83 -16.95
C ARG A 101 -7.50 -22.98 -16.87
N ASN A 102 -7.03 -24.22 -16.70
CA ASN A 102 -5.64 -24.55 -16.99
C ASN A 102 -5.53 -25.92 -17.69
N GLN A 103 -6.49 -26.21 -18.58
CA GLN A 103 -6.28 -27.23 -19.60
C GLN A 103 -5.48 -26.62 -20.76
N LYS A 104 -4.21 -27.03 -20.80
CA LYS A 104 -3.49 -27.41 -22.03
C LYS A 104 -3.22 -26.28 -23.04
N ARG A 105 -2.05 -25.63 -22.90
CA ARG A 105 -1.37 -25.01 -24.05
C ARG A 105 -1.23 -26.08 -25.16
N PRO A 106 -1.63 -25.82 -26.41
CA PRO A 106 -1.21 -26.67 -27.52
C PRO A 106 0.29 -26.38 -27.75
N ALA A 107 1.15 -27.35 -27.45
CA ALA A 107 2.51 -27.34 -27.97
C ALA A 107 2.42 -27.89 -29.41
N ASP A 108 2.29 -26.97 -30.36
CA ASP A 108 2.35 -27.28 -31.77
C ASP A 108 3.49 -26.47 -32.40
N THR A 109 4.64 -27.13 -32.57
CA THR A 109 5.65 -26.78 -33.59
C THR A 109 6.42 -28.05 -33.97
N ARG A 110 5.86 -28.79 -34.93
CA ARG A 110 6.44 -29.15 -36.23
C ARG A 110 7.98 -29.28 -36.35
N THR A 111 8.39 -30.53 -36.67
CA THR A 111 9.39 -31.01 -37.66
C THR A 111 10.86 -30.57 -37.54
N ASP A 112 11.79 -31.53 -37.39
CA ASP A 112 12.86 -31.77 -38.38
C ASP A 112 13.69 -33.06 -38.12
N ASP A 113 13.81 -33.84 -39.19
CA ASP A 113 14.91 -34.69 -39.66
C ASP A 113 15.93 -35.40 -38.73
N ARG A 114 15.96 -36.74 -38.87
CA ARG A 114 17.18 -37.58 -38.90
C ARG A 114 16.77 -39.00 -39.35
N ILE A 115 17.03 -39.44 -40.59
CA ILE A 115 18.32 -39.87 -41.16
C ILE A 115 19.11 -40.80 -40.22
N THR A 116 18.81 -42.11 -40.27
CA THR A 116 19.67 -43.22 -40.77
C THR A 116 19.12 -44.54 -40.22
#